data_AF-A0A973GWD1-F1
#
_entry.id   AF-A0A973GWD1-F1
#
_cell.length_a   1.000
_cell.length_b   1.000
_cell.length_c   1.000
_cell.angle_alpha   90.00
_cell.angle_beta   90.00
_cell.angle_gamma   90.00
#
_symmetry.space_group_name_H-M   'P 1'
#
loop_
_entity.id
_entity.type
_entity.pdbx_description
1 polymer ?
#
loop_
_entity_poly.entity_id
_entity_poly.type
_entity_poly.pdbx_seq_one_letter_code
_entity_poly.pdbx_strand_id
1 'polypeptide(L)'
;MEKAWENFKEGYWQKDIDVEDFIRLNFKSYDGDDTFLAPISNNTKKVWERCEELLIEERKLGVLDIEMDSISGVNNFKPGYILRENESIVGLQTDAPLKRIINPYGGIKLASKILNVYGREMKPEFETFFNDYGKTHNQGVFDAYTSDMKKARHTGLLTGLPDAYGRGRIIGDYRRVALYGIDQLVAFKKRDLAEITVINEENIRLREEVSDQIRALNDIKKMAATYGFDISGP
;
A
#
# COMPACT_ATOMS: atom_id res chain seq x y z
N MET A 1 -7.59 -30.73 1.52
CA MET A 1 -7.88 -29.57 2.38
C MET A 1 -6.54 -28.99 2.77
N GLU A 2 -6.34 -27.69 2.54
CA GLU A 2 -5.09 -27.02 2.94
C GLU A 2 -4.87 -27.15 4.44
N LYS A 3 -3.64 -27.41 4.88
CA LYS A 3 -3.32 -27.58 6.32
C LYS A 3 -3.66 -26.31 7.12
N ALA A 4 -3.49 -25.13 6.51
CA ALA A 4 -3.82 -23.85 7.10
C ALA A 4 -5.32 -23.68 7.44
N TRP A 5 -6.20 -24.48 6.83
CA TRP A 5 -7.65 -24.40 7.02
C TRP A 5 -8.21 -25.45 7.99
N GLU A 6 -7.33 -26.18 8.68
CA GLU A 6 -7.72 -27.19 9.66
C GLU A 6 -8.57 -26.56 10.77
N ASN A 7 -9.66 -27.24 11.15
CA ASN A 7 -10.64 -26.82 12.16
C ASN A 7 -11.58 -25.66 11.80
N PHE A 8 -11.48 -25.07 10.60
CA PHE A 8 -12.52 -24.16 10.12
C PHE A 8 -13.73 -24.93 9.57
N LYS A 9 -14.92 -24.38 9.79
CA LYS A 9 -16.15 -24.88 9.17
C LYS A 9 -16.08 -24.68 7.66
N GLU A 10 -16.34 -25.76 6.93
CA GLU A 10 -16.43 -25.75 5.48
C GLU A 10 -17.51 -24.78 4.99
N GLY A 11 -17.28 -24.16 3.84
CA GLY A 11 -18.17 -23.15 3.28
C GLY A 11 -17.85 -22.86 1.81
N TYR A 12 -18.58 -21.91 1.23
CA TYR A 12 -18.35 -21.46 -0.14
C TYR A 12 -16.98 -20.79 -0.28
N TRP A 13 -16.48 -20.19 0.81
CA TRP A 13 -15.16 -19.57 0.88
C TRP A 13 -13.98 -20.48 0.50
N GLN A 14 -14.15 -21.81 0.49
CA GLN A 14 -13.12 -22.76 0.04
C GLN A 14 -13.13 -22.98 -1.49
N LYS A 15 -14.22 -22.62 -2.16
CA LYS A 15 -14.42 -22.81 -3.61
C LYS A 15 -14.08 -21.54 -4.39
N ASP A 16 -14.43 -20.38 -3.83
CA ASP A 16 -14.14 -19.07 -4.42
C ASP A 16 -13.79 -18.03 -3.34
N ILE A 17 -13.41 -16.82 -3.75
CA ILE A 17 -13.10 -15.71 -2.85
C ILE A 17 -14.37 -15.23 -2.14
N ASP A 18 -14.53 -15.61 -0.87
CA ASP A 18 -15.63 -15.18 -0.02
C ASP A 18 -15.19 -15.07 1.47
N VAL A 19 -14.57 -13.92 1.79
CA VAL A 19 -14.12 -13.63 3.17
C VAL A 19 -15.31 -13.47 4.12
N GLU A 20 -16.47 -13.05 3.64
CA GLU A 20 -17.66 -12.87 4.47
C GLU A 20 -18.23 -14.21 4.92
N ASP A 21 -18.36 -15.18 4.01
CA ASP A 21 -18.78 -16.54 4.34
C ASP A 21 -17.81 -17.20 5.33
N PHE A 22 -16.49 -17.04 5.13
CA PHE A 22 -15.48 -17.50 6.08
C PHE A 22 -15.72 -16.92 7.48
N ILE A 23 -15.87 -15.60 7.60
CA ILE A 23 -16.09 -14.94 8.88
C ILE A 23 -17.38 -15.42 9.50
N ARG A 24 -18.51 -15.37 8.79
CA ARG A 24 -19.83 -15.75 9.32
C ARG A 24 -19.84 -17.17 9.89
N LEU A 25 -19.16 -18.11 9.24
CA LEU A 25 -19.13 -19.50 9.68
C LEU A 25 -18.20 -19.73 10.88
N ASN A 26 -17.09 -18.98 10.97
CA ASN A 26 -15.99 -19.27 11.89
C ASN A 26 -15.81 -18.27 13.03
N PHE A 27 -16.46 -17.10 12.99
CA PHE A 27 -16.39 -16.15 14.10
C PHE A 27 -17.14 -16.70 15.33
N LYS A 28 -16.62 -16.36 16.51
CA LYS A 28 -17.26 -16.63 17.79
C LYS A 28 -17.66 -15.28 18.40
N SER A 29 -18.96 -15.07 18.62
CA SER A 29 -19.42 -13.89 19.35
C SER A 29 -18.80 -13.87 20.75
N TYR A 30 -18.44 -12.69 21.22
CA TYR A 30 -17.93 -12.47 22.57
C TYR A 30 -18.74 -11.36 23.23
N ASP A 31 -19.59 -11.76 24.17
CA ASP A 31 -20.48 -10.87 24.94
C ASP A 31 -20.00 -10.70 26.39
N GLY A 32 -18.73 -11.05 26.67
CA GLY A 32 -18.08 -10.87 27.97
C GLY A 32 -17.48 -9.46 28.15
N ASP A 33 -16.68 -9.28 29.20
CA ASP A 33 -16.02 -8.02 29.54
C ASP A 33 -14.52 -8.03 29.20
N ASP A 34 -13.78 -7.01 29.64
CA ASP A 34 -12.36 -6.81 29.37
C ASP A 34 -11.43 -7.53 30.37
N THR A 35 -11.97 -8.35 31.28
CA THR A 35 -11.19 -9.00 32.34
C THR A 35 -10.17 -10.02 31.82
N PHE A 36 -10.35 -10.52 30.58
CA PHE A 36 -9.41 -11.43 29.92
C PHE A 36 -8.20 -10.72 29.28
N LEU A 37 -8.20 -9.38 29.21
CA LEU A 37 -7.13 -8.62 28.55
C LEU A 37 -5.79 -8.81 29.26
N ALA A 38 -4.77 -9.19 28.49
CA ALA A 38 -3.41 -9.29 28.97
C ALA A 38 -2.67 -7.94 28.90
N PRO A 39 -1.72 -7.67 29.82
CA PRO A 39 -0.84 -6.50 29.72
C PRO A 39 0.12 -6.62 28.53
N ILE A 40 0.75 -5.49 28.16
CA ILE A 40 1.77 -5.49 27.10
C ILE A 40 2.98 -6.36 27.48
N SER A 41 3.59 -6.98 26.48
CA SER A 41 4.82 -7.74 26.67
C SER A 41 6.04 -6.82 26.83
N ASN A 42 7.15 -7.34 27.37
CA ASN A 42 8.43 -6.63 27.41
C ASN A 42 8.95 -6.26 26.02
N ASN A 43 8.70 -7.11 25.01
CA ASN A 43 9.07 -6.83 23.63
C ASN A 43 8.28 -5.64 23.07
N THR A 44 6.95 -5.64 23.27
CA THR A 44 6.07 -4.53 22.90
C THR A 44 6.52 -3.22 23.54
N LYS A 45 6.84 -3.25 24.85
CA LYS A 45 7.33 -2.08 25.58
C LYS A 45 8.61 -1.51 24.95
N LYS A 46 9.62 -2.36 24.68
CA LYS A 46 10.88 -1.94 24.06
C LYS A 46 10.70 -1.34 22.67
N VAL A 47 9.90 -1.98 21.81
CA VAL A 47 9.60 -1.47 20.46
C VAL A 47 8.92 -0.10 20.55
N TRP A 48 7.96 0.04 21.47
CA TRP A 48 7.22 1.29 21.64
C TRP A 48 8.10 2.42 22.19
N GLU A 49 8.93 2.16 23.21
CA GLU A 49 9.90 3.12 23.74
C GLU A 49 10.81 3.64 22.62
N ARG A 50 11.30 2.75 21.75
CA ARG A 50 12.10 3.15 20.58
C ARG A 50 11.32 4.02 19.60
N CYS A 51 10.05 3.69 19.33
CA CYS A 51 9.19 4.53 18.51
C CYS A 51 8.98 5.93 19.11
N GLU A 52 8.77 6.03 20.42
CA GLU A 52 8.58 7.31 21.10
C GLU A 52 9.82 8.21 21.00
N GLU A 53 11.02 7.64 21.18
CA GLU A 53 12.29 8.35 20.95
C GLU A 53 12.37 8.93 19.54
N LEU A 54 12.08 8.10 18.53
CA LEU A 54 12.12 8.49 17.11
C LEU A 54 11.07 9.55 16.78
N LEU A 55 9.87 9.49 17.38
CA LEU A 55 8.83 10.50 17.21
C LEU A 55 9.20 11.84 17.90
N ILE A 56 9.90 11.80 19.03
CA ILE A 56 10.46 13.01 19.67
C ILE A 56 11.48 13.66 18.74
N GLU A 57 12.33 12.85 18.09
CA GLU A 57 13.31 13.34 17.12
C GLU A 57 12.63 13.89 15.86
N GLU A 58 11.68 13.16 15.26
CA GLU A 58 10.93 13.62 14.09
C GLU A 58 10.25 14.96 14.36
N ARG A 59 9.63 15.15 15.54
CA ARG A 59 8.99 16.43 15.88
C ARG A 59 9.95 17.62 15.90
N LYS A 60 11.23 17.40 16.24
CA LYS A 60 12.26 18.45 16.21
C LYS A 60 12.72 18.77 14.80
N LEU A 61 12.74 17.76 13.92
CA LEU A 61 13.21 17.88 12.53
C LEU A 61 12.08 18.19 11.52
N GLY A 62 10.82 17.96 11.88
CA GLY A 62 9.65 17.96 11.00
C GLY A 62 9.48 16.66 10.21
N VAL A 63 10.59 16.09 9.72
CA VAL A 63 10.69 14.78 9.08
C VAL A 63 11.96 14.11 9.57
N LEU A 64 11.88 12.84 9.97
CA LEU A 64 13.07 12.12 10.44
C LEU A 64 14.04 11.86 9.30
N ASP A 65 13.54 11.27 8.21
CA ASP A 65 14.30 11.11 6.98
C ASP A 65 13.38 10.93 5.77
N ILE A 66 13.95 11.05 4.57
CA ILE A 66 13.27 10.85 3.28
C ILE A 66 14.12 9.91 2.43
N GLU A 67 13.48 8.92 1.83
CA GLU A 67 14.12 8.02 0.85
C GLU A 67 14.45 8.79 -0.43
N MET A 68 15.74 8.97 -0.70
CA MET A 68 16.26 9.75 -1.82
C MET A 68 16.74 8.89 -2.99
N ASP A 69 16.98 7.60 -2.78
CA ASP A 69 17.55 6.69 -3.76
C ASP A 69 16.50 5.91 -4.53
N SER A 70 15.26 5.86 -4.04
CA SER A 70 14.17 5.11 -4.65
C SER A 70 12.85 5.87 -4.60
N ILE A 71 11.96 5.56 -5.53
CA ILE A 71 10.60 6.09 -5.58
C ILE A 71 9.59 5.03 -5.14
N SER A 72 8.37 5.49 -4.81
CA SER A 72 7.24 4.65 -4.40
C SER A 72 7.07 3.42 -5.29
N GLY A 73 7.02 2.25 -4.67
CA GLY A 73 6.74 0.97 -5.32
C GLY A 73 6.60 -0.14 -4.27
N VAL A 74 5.95 -1.24 -4.63
CA VAL A 74 5.64 -2.34 -3.67
C VAL A 74 6.91 -3.02 -3.15
N ASN A 75 7.89 -3.24 -4.02
CA ASN A 75 9.12 -3.98 -3.71
C ASN A 75 10.39 -3.18 -4.04
N ASN A 76 10.33 -1.85 -3.88
CA ASN A 76 11.45 -0.95 -4.22
C ASN A 76 12.41 -0.70 -3.06
N PHE A 77 12.04 -1.07 -1.83
CA PHE A 77 12.80 -0.75 -0.63
C PHE A 77 13.35 -2.01 0.03
N LYS A 78 14.50 -1.88 0.68
CA LYS A 78 15.06 -2.93 1.53
C LYS A 78 14.19 -3.11 2.77
N PRO A 79 14.22 -4.28 3.44
CA PRO A 79 13.47 -4.49 4.67
C PRO A 79 14.00 -3.59 5.78
N GLY A 80 13.08 -2.94 6.50
CA GLY A 80 13.37 -2.09 7.66
C GLY A 80 12.80 -2.67 8.94
N TYR A 81 13.43 -2.36 10.08
CA TYR A 81 13.05 -2.86 11.40
C TYR A 81 13.17 -1.74 12.44
N ILE A 82 12.32 -1.77 13.47
CA ILE A 82 12.45 -0.85 14.62
C ILE A 82 13.46 -1.42 15.61
N LEU A 83 13.22 -2.67 16.04
CA LEU A 83 14.05 -3.47 16.94
C LEU A 83 13.81 -4.94 16.59
N ARG A 84 14.53 -5.43 15.57
CA ARG A 84 14.26 -6.72 14.91
C ARG A 84 14.03 -7.90 15.86
N GLU A 85 14.85 -8.02 16.91
CA GLU A 85 14.77 -9.10 17.89
C GLU A 85 13.52 -9.05 18.80
N ASN A 86 12.80 -7.92 18.81
CA ASN A 86 11.62 -7.67 19.63
C ASN A 86 10.32 -7.58 18.82
N GLU A 87 10.38 -7.69 17.49
CA GLU A 87 9.22 -7.55 16.60
C GLU A 87 8.58 -8.92 16.30
N SER A 88 7.32 -9.09 16.68
CA SER A 88 6.53 -10.29 16.31
C SER A 88 5.85 -10.15 14.94
N ILE A 89 5.60 -8.91 14.51
CA ILE A 89 5.05 -8.54 13.21
C ILE A 89 6.00 -7.50 12.64
N VAL A 90 6.47 -7.70 11.40
CA VAL A 90 7.47 -6.85 10.76
C VAL A 90 6.91 -6.22 9.49
N GLY A 91 7.56 -5.15 9.04
CA GLY A 91 7.20 -4.45 7.80
C GLY A 91 7.17 -2.94 8.00
N LEU A 92 8.08 -2.24 7.33
CA LEU A 92 8.10 -0.78 7.23
C LEU A 92 7.96 -0.35 5.78
N GLN A 93 7.53 0.91 5.56
CA GLN A 93 7.37 1.48 4.22
C GLN A 93 8.71 1.64 3.48
N THR A 94 9.79 1.83 4.24
CA THR A 94 11.17 1.97 3.76
C THR A 94 12.08 1.08 4.61
N ASP A 95 13.39 1.21 4.43
CA ASP A 95 14.42 0.46 5.15
C ASP A 95 14.67 0.95 6.58
N ALA A 96 13.99 2.01 7.03
CA ALA A 96 14.13 2.59 8.37
C ALA A 96 12.79 3.12 8.93
N PRO A 97 12.61 3.14 10.26
CA PRO A 97 11.41 3.70 10.87
C PRO A 97 11.28 5.20 10.60
N LEU A 98 10.04 5.65 10.34
CA LEU A 98 9.67 7.06 10.05
C LEU A 98 10.38 7.71 8.86
N LYS A 99 11.11 6.95 8.03
CA LYS A 99 11.68 7.44 6.77
C LYS A 99 10.62 7.43 5.67
N ARG A 100 10.31 8.61 5.14
CA ARG A 100 9.20 8.84 4.19
C ARG A 100 9.59 8.52 2.76
N ILE A 101 8.67 7.94 1.99
CA ILE A 101 8.87 7.69 0.55
C ILE A 101 8.62 8.94 -0.29
N ILE A 102 9.21 8.98 -1.48
CA ILE A 102 8.85 9.92 -2.54
C ILE A 102 7.87 9.23 -3.50
N ASN A 103 6.67 9.79 -3.69
CA ASN A 103 5.71 9.33 -4.70
C ASN A 103 5.55 10.36 -5.83
N PRO A 104 6.34 10.25 -6.91
CA PRO A 104 6.31 11.21 -8.01
C PRO A 104 5.14 11.00 -8.98
N TYR A 105 4.50 9.82 -9.00
CA TYR A 105 3.39 9.51 -9.91
C TYR A 105 2.18 10.45 -9.70
N GLY A 106 2.00 10.95 -8.48
CA GLY A 106 0.98 11.96 -8.18
C GLY A 106 1.29 13.34 -8.77
N GLY A 107 2.57 13.68 -8.93
CA GLY A 107 3.03 14.97 -9.46
C GLY A 107 4.45 15.31 -9.02
N ILE A 108 5.41 15.25 -9.96
CA ILE A 108 6.84 15.48 -9.68
C ILE A 108 7.14 16.90 -9.17
N LYS A 109 6.43 17.91 -9.69
CA LYS A 109 6.62 19.32 -9.27
C LYS A 109 6.25 19.55 -7.81
N LEU A 110 5.21 18.87 -7.31
CA LEU A 110 4.84 18.96 -5.90
C LEU A 110 5.88 18.25 -5.03
N ALA A 111 6.29 17.04 -5.44
CA ALA A 111 7.31 16.28 -4.72
C ALA A 111 8.63 17.07 -4.58
N SER A 112 9.12 17.66 -5.69
CA SER A 112 10.33 18.51 -5.71
C SER A 112 10.20 19.73 -4.78
N LYS A 113 9.04 20.42 -4.79
CA LYS A 113 8.78 21.52 -3.84
C LYS A 113 8.79 21.09 -2.38
N ILE A 114 8.21 19.94 -2.07
CA ILE A 114 8.19 19.41 -0.69
C ILE A 114 9.60 19.07 -0.22
N LEU A 115 10.43 18.44 -1.07
CA LEU A 115 11.83 18.16 -0.74
C LEU A 115 12.61 19.44 -0.40
N ASN A 116 12.43 20.49 -1.20
CA ASN A 116 13.10 21.78 -0.98
C ASN A 116 12.75 22.41 0.38
N VAL A 117 11.51 22.23 0.87
CA VAL A 117 11.11 22.69 2.22
C VAL A 117 11.94 22.01 3.32
N TYR A 118 12.36 20.76 3.10
CA TYR A 118 13.21 20.00 4.02
C TYR A 118 14.71 20.09 3.67
N GLY A 119 15.12 21.01 2.79
CA GLY A 119 16.52 21.16 2.38
C GLY A 119 17.08 19.96 1.62
N ARG A 120 16.21 19.20 0.95
CA ARG A 120 16.56 18.08 0.07
C ARG A 120 16.28 18.48 -1.37
N GLU A 121 17.12 18.04 -2.31
CA GLU A 121 16.89 18.27 -3.74
C GLU A 121 16.44 16.98 -4.42
N MET A 122 15.48 17.08 -5.35
CA MET A 122 15.07 15.95 -6.18
C MET A 122 16.23 15.52 -7.08
N LYS A 123 16.45 14.21 -7.22
CA LYS A 123 17.45 13.70 -8.16
C LYS A 123 17.08 14.12 -9.60
N PRO A 124 18.02 14.68 -10.38
CA PRO A 124 17.76 15.09 -11.75
C PRO A 124 17.19 13.97 -12.61
N GLU A 125 17.64 12.74 -12.40
CA GLU A 125 17.16 11.55 -13.11
C GLU A 125 15.64 11.33 -12.93
N PHE A 126 15.10 11.56 -11.72
CA PHE A 126 13.68 11.45 -11.46
C PHE A 126 12.90 12.61 -12.09
N GLU A 127 13.44 13.83 -12.05
CA GLU A 127 12.81 14.98 -12.71
C GLU A 127 12.75 14.80 -14.22
N THR A 128 13.87 14.41 -14.85
CA THR A 128 13.93 14.09 -16.28
C THR A 128 12.93 12.99 -16.62
N PHE A 129 12.89 11.90 -15.85
CA PHE A 129 11.94 10.83 -16.12
C PHE A 129 10.49 11.30 -16.11
N PHE A 130 10.04 11.99 -15.06
CA PHE A 130 8.63 12.38 -14.93
C PHE A 130 8.22 13.66 -15.68
N ASN A 131 9.18 14.40 -16.23
CA ASN A 131 8.89 15.53 -17.12
C ASN A 131 8.92 15.11 -18.58
N ASP A 132 9.83 14.22 -18.97
CA ASP A 132 10.12 13.94 -20.38
C ASP A 132 9.57 12.58 -20.86
N TYR A 133 9.46 11.58 -19.97
CA TYR A 133 9.10 10.21 -20.34
C TYR A 133 7.81 9.70 -19.68
N GLY A 134 7.63 9.99 -18.39
CA GLY A 134 6.54 9.46 -17.56
C GLY A 134 5.56 10.54 -17.16
N LYS A 135 4.38 10.58 -17.81
CA LYS A 135 3.34 11.53 -17.45
C LYS A 135 2.79 11.25 -16.04
N THR A 136 2.68 12.29 -15.21
CA THR A 136 2.11 12.18 -13.86
C THR A 136 0.60 12.44 -13.86
N HIS A 137 -0.08 11.99 -12.79
CA HIS A 137 -1.51 12.29 -12.56
C HIS A 137 -1.78 13.79 -12.60
N ASN A 138 -0.99 14.59 -11.88
CA ASN A 138 -1.12 16.04 -11.88
C ASN A 138 -1.03 16.66 -13.28
N GLN A 139 -0.05 16.27 -14.10
CA GLN A 139 0.06 16.77 -15.47
C GLN A 139 -1.18 16.39 -16.30
N GLY A 140 -1.62 15.13 -16.22
CA GLY A 140 -2.83 14.66 -16.91
C GLY A 140 -4.09 15.44 -16.54
N VAL A 141 -4.28 15.70 -15.25
CA VAL A 141 -5.42 16.51 -14.76
C VAL A 141 -5.37 17.94 -15.30
N PHE A 142 -4.21 18.60 -15.24
CA PHE A 142 -4.09 20.00 -15.64
C PHE A 142 -4.15 20.24 -17.16
N ASP A 143 -3.79 19.23 -17.95
CA ASP A 143 -3.99 19.22 -19.40
C ASP A 143 -5.49 19.12 -19.75
N ALA A 144 -6.25 18.34 -18.97
CA ALA A 144 -7.69 18.13 -19.20
C ALA A 144 -8.58 19.22 -18.59
N TYR A 145 -8.10 19.99 -17.61
CA TYR A 145 -8.87 21.03 -16.96
C TYR A 145 -9.26 22.19 -17.88
N THR A 146 -10.54 22.55 -17.85
CA THR A 146 -11.08 23.76 -18.51
C THR A 146 -10.61 25.04 -17.82
N SER A 147 -10.77 26.18 -18.51
CA SER A 147 -10.50 27.51 -17.94
C SER A 147 -11.32 27.77 -16.68
N ASP A 148 -12.58 27.32 -16.66
CA ASP A 148 -13.51 27.56 -15.56
C ASP A 148 -13.14 26.72 -14.33
N MET A 149 -12.74 25.46 -14.53
CA MET A 149 -12.21 24.61 -13.46
C MET A 149 -10.96 25.24 -12.84
N LYS A 150 -10.02 25.71 -13.67
CA LYS A 150 -8.81 26.40 -13.20
C LYS A 150 -9.14 27.67 -12.42
N LYS A 151 -10.12 28.46 -12.88
CA LYS A 151 -10.58 29.68 -12.22
C LYS A 151 -11.24 29.38 -10.88
N ALA A 152 -12.17 28.43 -10.82
CA ALA A 152 -12.84 28.02 -9.59
C ALA A 152 -11.85 27.54 -8.52
N ARG A 153 -10.79 26.83 -8.94
CA ARG A 153 -9.70 26.43 -8.06
C ARG A 153 -8.88 27.61 -7.57
N HIS A 154 -8.49 28.52 -8.47
CA HIS A 154 -7.67 29.68 -8.14
C HIS A 154 -8.39 30.66 -7.20
N THR A 155 -9.70 30.84 -7.36
CA THR A 155 -10.50 31.74 -6.50
C THR A 155 -10.89 31.10 -5.17
N GLY A 156 -10.54 29.83 -4.93
CA GLY A 156 -10.92 29.12 -3.71
C GLY A 156 -12.37 28.61 -3.68
N LEU A 157 -13.11 28.69 -4.79
CA LEU A 157 -14.47 28.16 -4.90
C LEU A 157 -14.48 26.62 -4.83
N LEU A 158 -13.49 25.97 -5.46
CA LEU A 158 -13.28 24.52 -5.40
C LEU A 158 -11.84 24.24 -4.95
N THR A 159 -11.66 23.81 -3.70
CA THR A 159 -10.34 23.55 -3.11
C THR A 159 -10.24 22.11 -2.60
N GLY A 160 -9.00 21.62 -2.43
CA GLY A 160 -8.75 20.28 -1.87
C GLY A 160 -9.13 19.12 -2.80
N LEU A 161 -9.21 19.36 -4.11
CA LEU A 161 -9.38 18.28 -5.08
C LEU A 161 -8.11 17.41 -5.14
N PRO A 162 -8.23 16.10 -5.38
CA PRO A 162 -7.08 15.18 -5.48
C PRO A 162 -6.37 15.31 -6.83
N ASP A 163 -5.95 16.54 -7.17
CA ASP A 163 -5.27 16.89 -8.42
C ASP A 163 -3.74 16.88 -8.30
N ALA A 164 -3.22 16.77 -7.08
CA ALA A 164 -1.79 16.83 -6.79
C ALA A 164 -1.32 15.76 -5.79
N TYR A 165 -2.19 14.81 -5.41
CA TYR A 165 -1.88 13.72 -4.49
C TYR A 165 -2.78 12.51 -4.76
N GLY A 166 -2.47 11.36 -4.13
CA GLY A 166 -3.25 10.14 -4.31
C GLY A 166 -4.70 10.32 -3.83
N ARG A 167 -5.67 9.93 -4.65
CA ARG A 167 -7.11 10.06 -4.34
C ARG A 167 -7.56 9.32 -3.06
N GLY A 168 -6.82 8.28 -2.65
CA GLY A 168 -7.17 7.45 -1.51
C GLY A 168 -8.54 6.79 -1.67
N ARG A 169 -9.28 6.63 -0.55
CA ARG A 169 -10.67 6.13 -0.51
C ARG A 169 -10.89 4.75 -1.17
N ILE A 170 -9.83 3.94 -1.25
CA ILE A 170 -9.88 2.55 -1.70
C ILE A 170 -9.41 1.68 -0.54
N ILE A 171 -10.21 0.68 -0.20
CA ILE A 171 -9.87 -0.31 0.82
C ILE A 171 -9.71 -1.65 0.09
N GLY A 172 -8.47 -2.12 -0.01
CA GLY A 172 -8.22 -3.49 -0.44
C GLY A 172 -8.66 -4.46 0.65
N ASP A 173 -9.20 -5.61 0.28
CA ASP A 173 -9.51 -6.65 1.27
C ASP A 173 -8.25 -7.43 1.62
N TYR A 174 -7.44 -6.88 2.53
CA TYR A 174 -6.14 -7.43 2.93
C TYR A 174 -6.24 -8.82 3.56
N ARG A 175 -7.40 -9.15 4.13
CA ARG A 175 -7.69 -10.45 4.74
C ARG A 175 -7.59 -11.60 3.73
N ARG A 176 -7.77 -11.30 2.44
CA ARG A 176 -7.65 -12.29 1.36
C ARG A 176 -6.26 -12.88 1.29
N VAL A 177 -5.20 -12.10 1.55
CA VAL A 177 -3.82 -12.63 1.53
C VAL A 177 -3.64 -13.67 2.61
N ALA A 178 -4.12 -13.39 3.83
CA ALA A 178 -4.06 -14.34 4.93
C ALA A 178 -4.96 -15.57 4.73
N LEU A 179 -6.16 -15.40 4.15
CA LEU A 179 -7.09 -16.51 3.97
C LEU A 179 -6.72 -17.44 2.81
N TYR A 180 -6.14 -16.90 1.73
CA TYR A 180 -5.95 -17.63 0.46
C TYR A 180 -4.49 -17.78 0.03
N GLY A 181 -3.57 -16.96 0.53
CA GLY A 181 -2.22 -16.85 -0.03
C GLY A 181 -2.18 -16.12 -1.38
N ILE A 182 -1.00 -15.65 -1.79
CA ILE A 182 -0.83 -14.89 -3.03
C ILE A 182 -1.09 -15.74 -4.28
N ASP A 183 -0.67 -17.01 -4.29
CA ASP A 183 -0.72 -17.83 -5.52
C ASP A 183 -2.15 -18.12 -5.94
N GLN A 184 -3.02 -18.41 -4.96
CA GLN A 184 -4.44 -18.61 -5.21
C GLN A 184 -5.11 -17.32 -5.69
N LEU A 185 -4.78 -16.15 -5.11
CA LEU A 185 -5.30 -14.86 -5.57
C LEU A 185 -4.86 -14.54 -6.99
N VAL A 186 -3.63 -14.87 -7.37
CA VAL A 186 -3.14 -14.75 -8.75
C VAL A 186 -3.91 -15.69 -9.67
N ALA A 187 -4.19 -16.92 -9.25
CA ALA A 187 -4.98 -17.87 -10.04
C ALA A 187 -6.41 -17.36 -10.30
N PHE A 188 -7.07 -16.80 -9.28
CA PHE A 188 -8.38 -16.15 -9.43
C PHE A 188 -8.31 -14.97 -10.40
N LYS A 189 -7.32 -14.09 -10.28
CA LYS A 189 -7.16 -12.94 -11.21
C LYS A 189 -6.88 -13.36 -12.65
N LYS A 190 -6.14 -14.46 -12.88
CA LYS A 190 -5.95 -15.02 -14.21
C LYS A 190 -7.25 -15.56 -14.81
N ARG A 191 -8.13 -16.13 -13.97
CA ARG A 191 -9.47 -16.55 -14.37
C ARG A 191 -10.32 -15.34 -14.77
N ASP A 192 -10.38 -14.30 -13.93
CA ASP A 192 -11.06 -13.03 -14.24
C ASP A 192 -10.60 -12.49 -15.61
N LEU A 193 -9.29 -12.47 -15.86
CA LEU A 193 -8.72 -11.97 -17.11
C LEU A 193 -9.13 -12.82 -18.33
N ALA A 194 -9.28 -14.13 -18.17
CA ALA A 194 -9.67 -15.04 -19.25
C ALA A 194 -11.15 -14.87 -19.64
N GLU A 195 -12.01 -14.47 -18.70
CA GLU A 195 -13.44 -14.27 -18.93
C GLU A 195 -13.76 -12.97 -19.69
N ILE A 196 -12.86 -11.97 -19.65
CA ILE A 196 -13.03 -10.70 -20.38
C ILE A 196 -12.66 -10.89 -21.86
N THR A 197 -13.60 -11.43 -22.65
CA THR A 197 -13.36 -11.83 -24.05
C THR A 197 -13.71 -10.76 -25.10
N VAL A 198 -14.67 -9.89 -24.80
CA VAL A 198 -15.13 -8.84 -25.73
C VAL A 198 -14.14 -7.68 -25.73
N ILE A 199 -13.67 -7.26 -26.92
CA ILE A 199 -12.69 -6.18 -27.07
C ILE A 199 -13.38 -4.86 -27.41
N ASN A 200 -13.33 -3.92 -26.47
CA ASN A 200 -13.74 -2.51 -26.60
C ASN A 200 -12.86 -1.66 -25.65
N GLU A 201 -12.99 -0.33 -25.68
CA GLU A 201 -12.15 0.56 -24.86
C GLU A 201 -12.20 0.23 -23.36
N GLU A 202 -13.39 0.02 -22.80
CA GLU A 202 -13.59 -0.30 -21.39
C GLU A 202 -12.96 -1.64 -21.01
N ASN A 203 -13.19 -2.67 -21.82
CA ASN A 203 -12.67 -4.01 -21.55
C ASN A 203 -11.16 -4.11 -21.79
N ILE A 204 -10.60 -3.35 -22.75
CA ILE A 204 -9.15 -3.26 -22.93
C ILE A 204 -8.51 -2.67 -21.65
N ARG A 205 -9.06 -1.56 -21.15
CA ARG A 205 -8.61 -0.95 -19.89
C ARG A 205 -8.73 -1.94 -18.72
N LEU A 206 -9.88 -2.59 -18.57
CA LEU A 206 -10.10 -3.56 -17.48
C LEU A 206 -9.10 -4.73 -17.55
N ARG A 207 -8.80 -5.25 -18.74
CA ARG A 207 -7.80 -6.32 -18.93
C ARG A 207 -6.39 -5.86 -18.53
N GLU A 208 -6.01 -4.64 -18.87
CA GLU A 208 -4.74 -4.04 -18.44
C GLU A 208 -4.69 -3.91 -16.91
N GLU A 209 -5.73 -3.35 -16.29
CA GLU A 209 -5.84 -3.18 -14.84
C GLU A 209 -5.79 -4.52 -14.09
N VAL A 210 -6.43 -5.58 -14.60
CA VAL A 210 -6.34 -6.92 -14.02
C VAL A 210 -4.92 -7.49 -14.16
N SER A 211 -4.25 -7.22 -15.29
CA SER A 211 -2.85 -7.62 -15.48
C SER A 211 -1.91 -6.90 -14.50
N ASP A 212 -2.15 -5.62 -14.21
CA ASP A 212 -1.44 -4.87 -13.17
C ASP A 212 -1.71 -5.42 -11.76
N GLN A 213 -2.94 -5.81 -11.46
CA GLN A 213 -3.27 -6.48 -10.19
C GLN A 213 -2.49 -7.78 -10.03
N ILE A 214 -2.34 -8.58 -11.09
CA ILE A 214 -1.53 -9.80 -11.09
C ILE A 214 -0.05 -9.49 -10.83
N ARG A 215 0.51 -8.46 -11.50
CA ARG A 215 1.89 -8.02 -11.27
C ARG A 215 2.09 -7.58 -9.82
N ALA A 216 1.19 -6.73 -9.31
CA ALA A 216 1.24 -6.23 -7.94
C ALA A 216 1.18 -7.34 -6.89
N LEU A 217 0.31 -8.35 -7.07
CA LEU A 217 0.27 -9.53 -6.19
C LEU A 217 1.61 -10.27 -6.14
N ASN A 218 2.26 -10.43 -7.30
CA ASN A 218 3.59 -11.05 -7.34
C ASN A 218 4.67 -10.17 -6.69
N ASP A 219 4.58 -8.86 -6.80
CA ASP A 219 5.50 -7.94 -6.12
C ASP A 219 5.30 -7.94 -4.61
N ILE A 220 4.06 -8.11 -4.11
CA ILE A 220 3.79 -8.33 -2.68
C ILE A 220 4.50 -9.59 -2.18
N LYS A 221 4.47 -10.68 -2.96
CA LYS A 221 5.21 -11.92 -2.61
C LYS A 221 6.72 -11.70 -2.57
N LYS A 222 7.29 -10.98 -3.55
CA LYS A 222 8.73 -10.63 -3.55
C LYS A 222 9.09 -9.75 -2.36
N MET A 223 8.25 -8.76 -2.04
CA MET A 223 8.41 -7.87 -0.89
C MET A 223 8.45 -8.67 0.42
N ALA A 224 7.47 -9.55 0.65
CA ALA A 224 7.46 -10.40 1.83
C ALA A 224 8.69 -11.31 1.94
N ALA A 225 9.18 -11.83 0.81
CA ALA A 225 10.39 -12.64 0.78
C ALA A 225 11.65 -11.87 1.25
N THR A 226 11.72 -10.53 1.05
CA THR A 226 12.82 -9.71 1.58
C THR A 226 12.84 -9.67 3.12
N TYR A 227 11.67 -9.85 3.75
CA TYR A 227 11.53 -10.00 5.21
C TYR A 227 11.69 -11.45 5.69
N GLY A 228 11.93 -12.40 4.78
CA GLY A 228 12.08 -13.82 5.09
C GLY A 228 10.77 -14.61 5.16
N PHE A 229 9.66 -14.08 4.64
CA PHE A 229 8.36 -14.75 4.64
C PHE A 229 7.97 -15.22 3.24
N ASP A 230 7.56 -16.49 3.14
CA ASP A 230 6.85 -17.01 1.98
C ASP A 230 5.33 -16.94 2.26
N ILE A 231 4.65 -16.07 1.50
CA ILE A 231 3.20 -15.86 1.57
C ILE A 231 2.49 -16.35 0.30
N SER A 232 3.11 -17.29 -0.43
CA SER A 232 2.50 -17.93 -1.60
C SER A 232 1.21 -18.65 -1.24
N GLY A 233 1.21 -19.41 -0.14
CA GLY A 233 0.05 -20.10 0.44
C GLY A 233 -0.62 -19.35 1.59
N PRO A 234 -1.79 -19.83 2.03
CA PRO A 234 -2.50 -19.36 3.22
C PRO A 234 -1.81 -19.77 4.54
#